data_AF-A0A178X0H1-F1
#
_entry.id   AF-A0A178X0H1-F1
#
_cell.length_a   1.000
_cell.length_b   1.000
_cell.length_c   1.000
_cell.angle_alpha   90.00
_cell.angle_beta   90.00
_cell.angle_gamma   90.00
#
_symmetry.space_group_name_H-M   'P 1'
#
loop_
_entity.id
_entity.type
_entity.pdbx_description
1 polymer ?
#
loop_
_entity_poly.entity_id
_entity_poly.type
_entity_poly.pdbx_seq_one_letter_code
_entity_poly.pdbx_strand_id
1 'polypeptide(L)'
;MAELLAHPPTECLRKEAADAGATFRRLRDELLAAGPLDRATCELIVIAGLATAGFEDSFKIHSQRLLDMGVPLAALKHAVMVNLGASSAIFQVARALQWIDELAAKQPS
;
A
#
# COMPACT_ATOMS: atom_id res chain seq x y z
N MET A 1 16.00 -3.88 -3.34
CA MET A 1 14.55 -3.89 -3.64
C MET A 1 14.08 -5.10 -4.46
N ALA A 2 14.90 -5.68 -5.34
CA ALA A 2 14.50 -6.88 -6.10
C ALA A 2 14.32 -8.15 -5.24
N GLU A 3 15.03 -8.26 -4.11
CA GLU A 3 15.01 -9.49 -3.29
C GLU A 3 13.77 -9.66 -2.39
N LEU A 4 13.14 -8.57 -1.92
CA LEU A 4 11.92 -8.67 -1.10
C LEU A 4 10.65 -8.92 -1.95
N LEU A 5 10.72 -8.66 -3.25
CA LEU A 5 9.68 -9.03 -4.22
C LEU A 5 9.78 -10.49 -4.65
N ALA A 6 10.89 -11.19 -4.35
CA ALA A 6 11.03 -12.61 -4.67
C ALA A 6 10.17 -13.51 -3.75
N HIS A 7 9.82 -13.02 -2.56
CA HIS A 7 8.94 -13.71 -1.61
C HIS A 7 8.07 -12.69 -0.87
N PRO A 8 6.77 -12.59 -1.17
CA PRO A 8 5.86 -11.73 -0.42
C PRO A 8 5.98 -12.00 1.10
N PRO A 9 5.84 -11.00 1.99
CA PRO A 9 5.93 -11.22 3.44
C PRO A 9 4.97 -12.30 3.96
N THR A 10 3.81 -12.46 3.30
CA THR A 10 2.84 -13.52 3.57
C THR A 10 3.31 -14.92 3.18
N GLU A 11 4.24 -15.03 2.22
CA GLU A 11 4.88 -16.28 1.86
C GLU A 11 5.98 -16.65 2.85
N CYS A 12 6.77 -15.69 3.32
CA CYS A 12 7.71 -15.90 4.42
C CYS A 12 6.97 -16.39 5.68
N LEU A 13 5.87 -15.72 6.04
CA LEU A 13 5.03 -16.15 7.16
C LEU A 13 4.42 -17.54 6.92
N ARG A 14 4.07 -17.88 5.67
CA ARG A 14 3.51 -19.20 5.33
C ARG A 14 4.54 -20.32 5.53
N LYS A 15 5.81 -20.08 5.19
CA LYS A 15 6.90 -21.07 5.33
C LYS A 15 7.17 -21.40 6.81
N GLU A 16 7.15 -20.40 7.67
CA GLU A 16 7.47 -20.56 9.10
C GLU A 16 6.24 -20.87 9.98
N ALA A 17 5.07 -20.33 9.61
CA ALA A 17 3.84 -20.41 10.39
C ALA A 17 2.60 -20.29 9.48
N ALA A 18 2.32 -21.36 8.71
CA ALA A 18 1.25 -21.40 7.71
C ALA A 18 -0.12 -20.91 8.23
N ASP A 19 -0.49 -21.34 9.43
CA ASP A 19 -1.77 -20.97 10.06
C ASP A 19 -1.84 -19.50 10.44
N ALA A 20 -0.73 -18.92 10.91
CA ALA A 20 -0.65 -17.48 11.20
C ALA A 20 -0.80 -16.67 9.90
N GLY A 21 -0.17 -17.13 8.80
CA GLY A 21 -0.31 -16.51 7.48
C GLY A 21 -1.73 -16.58 6.94
N ALA A 22 -2.42 -17.71 7.12
CA ALA A 22 -3.81 -17.86 6.73
C ALA A 22 -4.73 -16.96 7.58
N THR A 23 -4.51 -16.93 8.90
CA THR A 23 -5.28 -16.10 9.84
C THR A 23 -5.13 -14.62 9.55
N PHE A 24 -3.91 -14.15 9.27
CA PHE A 24 -3.65 -12.75 8.90
C PHE A 24 -4.39 -12.34 7.62
N ARG A 25 -4.37 -13.19 6.58
CA ARG A 25 -5.10 -12.92 5.33
C ARG A 25 -6.62 -12.84 5.58
N ARG A 26 -7.16 -13.80 6.33
CA ARG A 26 -8.58 -13.81 6.69
C ARG A 26 -8.99 -12.55 7.46
N LEU A 27 -8.19 -12.11 8.43
CA LEU A 27 -8.42 -10.86 9.16
C LEU A 27 -8.50 -9.66 8.21
N ARG A 28 -7.58 -9.57 7.23
CA ARG A 28 -7.59 -8.49 6.24
C ARG A 28 -8.86 -8.50 5.39
N ASP A 29 -9.30 -9.66 4.93
CA ASP A 29 -10.51 -9.79 4.11
C ASP A 29 -11.77 -9.44 4.92
N GLU A 30 -11.88 -9.93 6.16
CA GLU A 30 -13.00 -9.61 7.06
C GLU A 30 -13.08 -8.11 7.36
N LEU A 31 -11.95 -7.45 7.67
CA LEU A 31 -11.92 -6.01 7.93
C LEU A 31 -12.37 -5.17 6.73
N LEU A 32 -12.05 -5.61 5.52
CA LEU A 32 -12.43 -4.92 4.30
C LEU A 32 -13.89 -5.14 3.91
N ALA A 33 -14.47 -6.27 4.30
CA ALA A 33 -15.88 -6.58 4.08
C ALA A 33 -16.82 -5.99 5.16
N ALA A 34 -16.29 -5.66 6.35
CA ALA A 34 -17.09 -5.24 7.50
C ALA A 34 -17.59 -3.78 7.46
N GLY A 35 -17.02 -2.95 6.58
CA GLY A 35 -17.27 -1.51 6.55
C GLY A 35 -18.09 -1.02 5.35
N PRO A 36 -18.59 0.22 5.39
CA PRO A 36 -19.34 0.81 4.27
C PRO A 36 -18.44 1.32 3.14
N LEU A 37 -17.12 1.28 3.32
CA LEU A 37 -16.17 1.79 2.34
C LEU A 37 -15.87 0.74 1.28
N ASP A 38 -15.76 1.19 0.03
CA ASP A 38 -15.32 0.32 -1.04
C ASP A 38 -13.82 -0.04 -0.90
N ARG A 39 -13.40 -1.04 -1.68
CA ARG A 39 -12.02 -1.54 -1.63
C ARG A 39 -11.01 -0.46 -1.99
N ALA A 40 -11.29 0.38 -2.98
CA ALA A 40 -10.38 1.43 -3.43
C ALA A 40 -10.13 2.46 -2.33
N THR A 41 -11.18 2.90 -1.65
CA THR A 41 -11.12 3.85 -0.53
C THR A 41 -10.34 3.26 0.63
N CYS A 42 -10.60 2.01 1.00
CA CYS A 42 -9.83 1.32 2.03
C CYS A 42 -8.34 1.25 1.70
N GLU A 43 -7.98 0.93 0.45
CA GLU A 43 -6.58 0.87 0.02
C GLU A 43 -5.92 2.26 -0.01
N LEU A 44 -6.64 3.32 -0.39
CA LEU A 44 -6.13 4.70 -0.30
C LEU A 44 -5.80 5.10 1.15
N ILE A 45 -6.66 4.71 2.10
CA ILE A 45 -6.40 4.90 3.54
C ILE A 45 -5.15 4.13 3.97
N VAL A 46 -4.99 2.90 3.52
CA VAL A 46 -3.83 2.06 3.83
C VAL A 46 -2.54 2.70 3.32
N ILE A 47 -2.47 3.13 2.05
CA ILE A 47 -1.23 3.74 1.52
C ILE A 47 -0.88 5.06 2.24
N ALA A 48 -1.87 5.84 2.67
CA ALA A 48 -1.63 7.06 3.46
C ALA A 48 -1.00 6.73 4.82
N GLY A 49 -1.50 5.71 5.51
CA GLY A 49 -0.93 5.22 6.78
C GLY A 49 0.49 4.69 6.60
N LEU A 50 0.74 3.91 5.54
CA LEU A 50 2.06 3.35 5.25
C LEU A 50 3.08 4.43 4.85
N ALA A 51 2.66 5.45 4.09
CA ALA A 51 3.49 6.61 3.76
C ALA A 51 3.93 7.37 5.02
N THR A 52 2.99 7.58 5.94
CA THR A 52 3.25 8.21 7.24
C THR A 52 4.23 7.37 8.08
N ALA A 53 4.00 6.06 8.16
CA ALA A 53 4.87 5.13 8.91
C ALA A 53 6.24 4.89 8.24
N GLY A 54 6.39 5.22 6.96
CA GLY A 54 7.61 4.99 6.20
C GLY A 54 7.82 3.55 5.72
N PHE A 55 6.75 2.77 5.59
CA PHE A 55 6.81 1.37 5.14
C PHE A 55 6.73 1.27 3.61
N GLU A 56 7.87 1.51 2.95
CA GLU A 56 8.00 1.58 1.49
C GLU A 56 7.49 0.34 0.74
N ASP A 57 7.94 -0.85 1.13
CA ASP A 57 7.60 -2.09 0.41
C ASP A 57 6.09 -2.35 0.44
N SER A 58 5.50 -2.26 1.64
CA SER A 58 4.06 -2.36 1.82
C SER A 58 3.34 -1.26 1.05
N PHE A 59 3.82 -0.03 1.11
CA PHE A 59 3.24 1.09 0.38
C PHE A 59 3.18 0.81 -1.13
N LYS A 60 4.27 0.30 -1.71
CA LYS A 60 4.35 -0.02 -3.13
C LYS A 60 3.43 -1.18 -3.52
N ILE A 61 3.31 -2.23 -2.68
CA ILE A 61 2.37 -3.34 -2.90
C ILE A 61 0.93 -2.83 -2.95
N HIS A 62 0.53 -2.02 -1.97
CA HIS A 62 -0.84 -1.49 -1.88
C HIS A 62 -1.13 -0.44 -2.96
N SER A 63 -0.14 0.38 -3.33
CA SER A 63 -0.24 1.33 -4.45
C SER A 63 -0.39 0.61 -5.79
N GLN A 64 0.36 -0.48 -6.03
CA GLN A 64 0.19 -1.27 -7.26
C GLN A 64 -1.21 -1.88 -7.34
N ARG A 65 -1.75 -2.41 -6.24
CA ARG A 65 -3.14 -2.92 -6.21
C ARG A 65 -4.17 -1.86 -6.58
N LEU A 66 -3.99 -0.61 -6.11
CA LEU A 66 -4.86 0.50 -6.50
C LEU A 66 -4.79 0.79 -8.01
N LEU A 67 -3.58 0.78 -8.58
CA LEU A 67 -3.39 0.96 -10.02
C LEU A 67 -4.04 -0.20 -10.81
N ASP A 68 -3.89 -1.45 -10.36
CA ASP A 68 -4.53 -2.62 -10.96
C ASP A 68 -6.06 -2.55 -10.91
N MET A 69 -6.62 -1.84 -9.92
CA MET A 69 -8.05 -1.54 -9.80
C MET A 69 -8.51 -0.35 -10.69
N GLY A 70 -7.61 0.26 -11.46
CA GLY A 70 -7.91 1.41 -12.30
C GLY A 70 -7.97 2.74 -11.56
N VAL A 71 -7.51 2.81 -10.31
CA VAL A 71 -7.44 4.08 -9.57
C VAL A 71 -6.35 4.96 -10.20
N PRO A 72 -6.64 6.22 -10.57
CA PRO A 72 -5.68 7.05 -11.28
C PRO A 72 -4.50 7.42 -10.37
N LEU A 73 -3.30 7.52 -10.95
CA LEU A 73 -2.07 7.92 -10.26
C LEU A 73 -2.24 9.23 -9.46
N ALA A 74 -3.02 10.17 -9.99
CA ALA A 74 -3.33 11.44 -9.32
C ALA A 74 -4.06 11.24 -7.98
N ALA A 75 -4.93 10.23 -7.87
CA ALA A 75 -5.61 9.93 -6.61
C ALA A 75 -4.65 9.36 -5.56
N LEU A 76 -3.67 8.52 -5.96
CA LEU A 76 -2.62 8.04 -5.05
C LEU A 76 -1.78 9.21 -4.52
N LYS A 77 -1.36 10.12 -5.41
CA LYS A 77 -0.61 11.33 -5.03
C LYS A 77 -1.43 12.19 -4.08
N HIS A 78 -2.70 12.38 -4.36
CA HIS A 78 -3.58 13.16 -3.49
C HIS A 78 -3.73 12.52 -2.10
N ALA A 79 -3.93 11.19 -2.02
CA ALA A 79 -4.08 10.48 -0.76
C ALA A 79 -2.89 10.65 0.20
N VAL A 80 -1.65 10.74 -0.32
CA VAL A 80 -0.49 11.03 0.53
C VAL A 80 -0.35 12.54 0.83
N MET A 81 -0.73 13.42 -0.10
CA MET A 81 -0.65 14.87 0.09
C MET A 81 -1.63 15.41 1.13
N VAL A 82 -2.86 14.88 1.22
CA VAL A 82 -3.87 15.37 2.18
C VAL A 82 -3.45 15.21 3.64
N ASN A 83 -2.42 14.40 3.92
CA ASN A 83 -1.84 14.22 5.26
C ASN A 83 -0.80 15.29 5.62
N LEU A 84 -0.34 16.10 4.66
CA LEU A 84 0.69 17.13 4.87
C LEU A 84 0.21 18.18 5.88
N GLY A 85 0.96 18.33 6.97
CA GLY A 85 0.65 19.29 8.03
C GLY A 85 -0.44 18.82 9.01
N ALA A 86 -1.06 17.66 8.77
CA ALA A 86 -1.98 17.03 9.72
C ALA A 86 -1.30 15.86 10.45
N SER A 87 -0.91 14.82 9.72
CA SER A 87 -0.31 13.59 10.26
C SER A 87 1.06 13.27 9.65
N SER A 88 1.47 13.98 8.60
CA SER A 88 2.74 13.81 7.90
C SER A 88 3.54 15.11 7.77
N ALA A 89 4.85 15.00 7.93
CA ALA A 89 5.83 16.04 7.59
C ALA A 89 6.14 16.05 6.09
N ILE A 90 6.69 17.17 5.60
CA ILE A 90 7.01 17.38 4.18
C ILE A 90 7.92 16.28 3.61
N PHE A 91 8.89 15.79 4.39
CA PHE A 91 9.81 14.74 3.95
C PHE A 91 9.12 13.38 3.74
N GLN A 92 8.12 13.04 4.57
CA GLN A 92 7.35 11.81 4.42
C GLN A 92 6.51 11.85 3.14
N VAL A 93 5.86 12.99 2.88
CA VAL A 93 5.05 13.19 1.67
C VAL A 93 5.92 13.19 0.41
N ALA A 94 7.04 13.93 0.41
CA ALA A 94 7.95 13.98 -0.73
C ALA A 94 8.49 12.59 -1.10
N ARG A 95 8.89 11.79 -0.10
CA ARG A 95 9.32 10.41 -0.30
C ARG A 95 8.21 9.52 -0.85
N ALA A 96 6.99 9.64 -0.33
CA ALA A 96 5.86 8.86 -0.84
C ALA A 96 5.51 9.21 -2.30
N LEU A 97 5.62 10.48 -2.68
CA LEU A 97 5.46 10.90 -4.07
C LEU A 97 6.51 10.27 -4.99
N GLN A 98 7.78 10.21 -4.56
CA GLN A 98 8.84 9.52 -5.31
C GLN A 98 8.53 8.04 -5.50
N TRP A 99 8.06 7.34 -4.46
CA TRP A 99 7.65 5.94 -4.58
C TRP A 99 6.50 5.72 -5.58
N ILE A 100 5.56 6.66 -5.66
CA ILE A 100 4.47 6.62 -6.65
C ILE A 100 5.02 6.80 -8.07
N ASP A 101 5.94 7.75 -8.26
CA ASP A 101 6.55 8.00 -9.57
C ASP A 101 7.40 6.81 -10.04
N GLU A 102 8.09 6.12 -9.14
CA GLU A 102 8.82 4.89 -9.44
C GLU A 102 7.91 3.74 -9.92
N LEU A 103 6.66 3.68 -9.43
CA LEU A 103 5.67 2.70 -9.91
C LEU A 103 5.20 3.05 -11.33
N ALA A 104 4.95 4.33 -11.60
CA ALA A 104 4.54 4.79 -12.92
C ALA A 104 5.63 4.54 -13.98
N ALA A 105 6.90 4.75 -13.62
CA ALA A 105 8.03 4.50 -14.53
C ALA A 105 8.23 3.02 -14.89
N LYS A 106 7.65 2.08 -14.13
CA LYS A 106 7.76 0.63 -14.38
C LYS A 106 6.64 0.06 -15.26
N GLN A 107 5.58 0.82 -15.50
CA GLN A 107 4.48 0.38 -16.37
C GLN A 107 4.82 0.73 -17.83
N PRO A 108 4.93 -0.25 -18.75
CA PRO A 108 5.05 0.06 -20.17
C PRO A 108 3.78 0.78 -20.63
N SER A 109 3.98 1.87 -21.37
CA SER A 109 2.94 2.66 -22.03
C SER A 109 2.07 1.85 -22.97
#